data_AF-A0A9E6ZRT1-F1
#
_entry.id   AF-A0A9E6ZRT1-F1
#
_cell.length_a   1.000
_cell.length_b   1.000
_cell.length_c   1.000
_cell.angle_alpha   90.00
_cell.angle_beta   90.00
_cell.angle_gamma   90.00
#
_symmetry.space_group_name_H-M   'P 1'
#
loop_
_entity.id
_entity.type
_entity.pdbx_description
1 polymer ?
#
loop_
_entity_poly.entity_id
_entity_poly.type
_entity_poly.pdbx_seq_one_letter_code
_entity_poly.pdbx_strand_id
1 'polypeptide(L)'
;MNQFIVSVFLGILFVTHVGFASDKNKKIDSLKNCLSSHFVENSEKVDLLNEIGYEYWIINPNESVKYGNQALELSEQLNYKSGLARSKRIIGVAHWAQGNLNSGLQYLMESHEVYSNLKDAEGQANTMLNIGMIYADLDLYEMAFRNYNEAINKFTSLNLNSRIATAYTKMAGIFINQGKLEEAKKYLLYSLEIHKQNNFKYGIAEVHSKLGSLYLKKNDTELAYSHIQLSMLLGEQILDIDGLINNYILLGRINRINNQLAVANKDINVALSRAKENHLKKYELMAYDELSQLKKLQGKPEEALQYIHLYIKLKDSLFNIQKAKQIAYLEFENQLQKKEREVVMLKSKDRTDKLIKFMLFVVIVLILLITFIFYKNHKKNKELLQKEQQLLGSKNELAKHALENSKLKEKELIQELEFKNKELTSYAINFLQKNEILQSIQDKVNLMEKKLGEALPELKQLKVTIRKYLSVDKEWEDFKIVFEKVHGNFYSKLLARHPDLKANDLKICSLTMLNLNIKETAGIMGISPESAKTARYRLRKKLRLKPGQEILNYLIEVEKS
;
A
#
# COMPACT_ATOMS: atom_id res chain seq x y z
N MET A 1 -41.39 -15.13 -68.48
CA MET A 1 -41.32 -13.67 -68.22
C MET A 1 -40.01 -13.21 -67.56
N ASN A 2 -39.17 -14.11 -67.03
CA ASN A 2 -37.87 -13.75 -66.41
C ASN A 2 -36.66 -13.67 -67.37
N GLN A 3 -36.73 -14.23 -68.58
CA GLN A 3 -35.62 -14.12 -69.55
C GLN A 3 -35.53 -12.74 -70.22
N PHE A 4 -36.63 -12.00 -70.32
CA PHE A 4 -36.66 -10.70 -71.01
C PHE A 4 -36.09 -9.55 -70.16
N ILE A 5 -36.17 -9.66 -68.83
CA ILE A 5 -35.65 -8.63 -67.90
C ILE A 5 -34.11 -8.70 -67.78
N VAL A 6 -33.53 -9.89 -67.94
CA VAL A 6 -32.06 -10.07 -67.92
C VAL A 6 -31.41 -9.58 -69.23
N SER A 7 -32.09 -9.73 -70.37
CA SER A 7 -31.58 -9.24 -71.66
C SER A 7 -31.64 -7.71 -71.82
N VAL A 8 -32.59 -7.03 -71.16
CA VAL A 8 -32.74 -5.57 -71.25
C VAL A 8 -31.69 -4.81 -70.43
N PHE A 9 -31.11 -5.42 -69.38
CA PHE A 9 -29.98 -4.82 -68.65
C PHE A 9 -28.63 -4.98 -69.37
N LEU A 10 -28.49 -5.95 -70.27
CA LEU A 10 -27.28 -6.17 -71.08
C LEU A 10 -27.17 -5.22 -72.29
N GLY A 11 -28.30 -4.71 -72.80
CA GLY A 11 -28.34 -3.87 -74.01
C GLY A 11 -28.01 -2.37 -73.81
N ILE A 12 -28.09 -1.85 -72.58
CA ILE A 12 -27.90 -0.40 -72.31
C ILE A 12 -26.47 -0.07 -71.83
N LEU A 13 -25.64 -1.07 -71.51
CA LEU A 13 -24.27 -0.87 -71.02
C LEU A 13 -23.17 -0.93 -72.10
N PHE A 14 -23.52 -1.21 -73.36
CA PHE A 14 -22.54 -1.38 -74.44
C PHE A 14 -22.10 -0.07 -75.14
N VAL A 15 -22.63 1.10 -74.73
CA VAL A 15 -22.37 2.39 -75.43
C VAL A 15 -21.38 3.33 -74.71
N THR A 16 -20.81 2.97 -73.56
CA THR A 16 -19.85 3.87 -72.85
C THR A 16 -18.41 3.36 -72.78
N HIS A 17 -18.01 2.44 -73.66
CA HIS A 17 -16.72 1.74 -73.59
C HIS A 17 -15.47 2.49 -74.09
N VAL A 18 -15.46 3.84 -74.14
CA VAL A 18 -14.28 4.59 -74.62
C VAL A 18 -13.75 5.66 -73.64
N GLY A 19 -14.34 5.85 -72.44
CA GLY A 19 -13.98 7.00 -71.58
C GLY A 19 -13.08 6.78 -70.35
N PHE A 20 -13.07 5.59 -69.73
CA PHE A 20 -12.76 5.49 -68.29
C PHE A 20 -11.47 4.76 -67.88
N ALA A 21 -10.71 4.16 -68.82
CA ALA A 21 -9.37 3.66 -68.53
C ALA A 21 -8.33 4.78 -68.24
N SER A 22 -8.80 6.04 -68.14
CA SER A 22 -7.95 7.22 -68.15
C SER A 22 -7.51 7.68 -66.75
N ASP A 23 -8.26 7.43 -65.67
CA ASP A 23 -8.00 8.13 -64.38
C ASP A 23 -6.77 7.63 -63.60
N LYS A 24 -6.49 6.32 -63.60
CA LYS A 24 -5.33 5.80 -62.85
C LYS A 24 -3.99 6.07 -63.56
N ASN A 25 -3.94 5.88 -64.88
CA ASN A 25 -2.78 6.30 -65.67
C ASN A 25 -2.58 7.82 -65.58
N LYS A 26 -3.66 8.64 -65.64
CA LYS A 26 -3.56 10.09 -65.38
C LYS A 26 -2.97 10.41 -64.02
N LYS A 27 -3.36 9.70 -62.94
CA LYS A 27 -2.77 9.90 -61.61
C LYS A 27 -1.27 9.61 -61.64
N ILE A 28 -0.85 8.47 -62.18
CA ILE A 28 0.56 8.09 -62.27
C ILE A 28 1.35 9.08 -63.12
N ASP A 29 0.83 9.47 -64.29
CA ASP A 29 1.45 10.43 -65.19
C ASP A 29 1.58 11.80 -64.51
N SER A 30 0.55 12.24 -63.78
CA SER A 30 0.59 13.47 -62.98
C SER A 30 1.67 13.40 -61.89
N LEU A 31 1.78 12.28 -61.18
CA LEU A 31 2.81 12.09 -60.16
C LEU A 31 4.21 12.06 -60.77
N LYS A 32 4.39 11.41 -61.92
CA LYS A 32 5.67 11.40 -62.65
C LYS A 32 6.06 12.76 -63.18
N ASN A 33 5.09 13.54 -63.68
CA ASN A 33 5.33 14.92 -64.09
C ASN A 33 5.78 15.77 -62.90
N CYS A 34 5.08 15.66 -61.76
CA CYS A 34 5.50 16.31 -60.51
C CYS A 34 6.93 15.89 -60.11
N LEU A 35 7.27 14.60 -60.26
CA LEU A 35 8.59 14.08 -59.92
C LEU A 35 9.66 14.64 -60.85
N SER A 36 9.37 14.75 -62.15
CA SER A 36 10.28 15.30 -63.15
C SER A 36 10.56 16.79 -62.94
N SER A 37 9.61 17.53 -62.37
CA SER A 37 9.80 18.93 -61.98
C SER A 37 10.47 19.12 -60.60
N HIS A 38 10.66 18.04 -59.84
CA HIS A 38 11.16 18.09 -58.46
C HIS A 38 12.63 17.72 -58.38
N PHE A 39 13.50 18.73 -58.51
CA PHE A 39 14.96 18.55 -58.54
C PHE A 39 15.61 18.46 -57.15
N VAL A 40 14.89 18.83 -56.09
CA VAL A 40 15.44 18.86 -54.73
C VAL A 40 15.32 17.47 -54.08
N GLU A 41 16.44 16.94 -53.61
CA GLU A 41 16.49 15.70 -52.82
C GLU A 41 15.99 15.96 -51.40
N ASN A 42 14.67 15.86 -51.18
CA ASN A 42 14.01 16.09 -49.89
C ASN A 42 12.96 15.01 -49.58
N SER A 43 12.32 15.12 -48.40
CA SER A 43 11.28 14.18 -47.96
C SER A 43 10.04 14.17 -48.86
N GLU A 44 9.71 15.29 -49.51
CA GLU A 44 8.57 15.35 -50.46
C GLU A 44 8.83 14.49 -51.69
N LYS A 45 10.08 14.48 -52.19
CA LYS A 45 10.49 13.61 -53.29
C LYS A 45 10.38 12.14 -52.90
N VAL A 46 10.79 11.79 -51.68
CA VAL A 46 10.59 10.44 -51.12
C VAL A 46 9.12 10.06 -51.10
N ASP A 47 8.26 10.95 -50.60
CA ASP A 47 6.82 10.69 -50.49
C ASP A 47 6.17 10.53 -51.86
N LEU A 48 6.63 11.31 -52.85
CA LEU A 48 6.19 11.20 -54.24
C LEU A 48 6.64 9.88 -54.90
N LEU A 49 7.90 9.49 -54.74
CA LEU A 49 8.42 8.20 -55.21
C LEU A 49 7.63 7.04 -54.57
N ASN A 50 7.33 7.12 -53.28
CA ASN A 50 6.51 6.16 -52.57
C ASN A 50 5.07 6.12 -53.08
N GLU A 51 4.45 7.27 -53.38
CA GLU A 51 3.11 7.30 -53.95
C GLU A 51 3.08 6.66 -55.34
N ILE A 52 4.07 6.95 -56.19
CA ILE A 52 4.21 6.33 -57.51
C ILE A 52 4.39 4.81 -57.37
N GLY A 53 5.30 4.38 -56.49
CA GLY A 53 5.52 2.96 -56.21
C GLY A 53 4.25 2.25 -55.71
N TYR A 54 3.47 2.93 -54.87
CA TYR A 54 2.18 2.43 -54.40
C TYR A 54 1.13 2.35 -55.52
N GLU A 55 1.06 3.30 -56.45
CA GLU A 55 0.10 3.16 -57.56
C GLU A 55 0.46 2.02 -58.51
N TYR A 56 1.74 1.67 -58.60
CA TYR A 56 2.22 0.58 -59.44
C TYR A 56 2.03 -0.82 -58.90
N TRP A 57 1.78 -1.05 -57.60
CA TRP A 57 1.81 -2.43 -57.09
C TRP A 57 0.75 -3.37 -57.71
N ILE A 58 -0.40 -2.82 -58.15
CA ILE A 58 -1.45 -3.59 -58.87
C ILE A 58 -1.29 -3.58 -60.40
N ILE A 59 -0.50 -2.64 -60.93
CA ILE A 59 -0.32 -2.46 -62.39
C ILE A 59 0.94 -3.18 -62.83
N ASN A 60 2.07 -2.83 -62.23
CA ASN A 60 3.38 -3.36 -62.56
C ASN A 60 4.25 -3.43 -61.29
N PRO A 61 4.30 -4.60 -60.63
CA PRO A 61 5.12 -4.77 -59.43
C PRO A 61 6.61 -4.48 -59.65
N ASN A 62 7.15 -4.61 -60.87
CA ASN A 62 8.55 -4.28 -61.13
C ASN A 62 8.80 -2.76 -61.05
N GLU A 63 7.92 -1.95 -61.62
CA GLU A 63 8.01 -0.49 -61.45
C GLU A 63 7.74 -0.10 -59.99
N SER A 64 6.84 -0.81 -59.29
CA SER A 64 6.62 -0.60 -57.86
C SER A 64 7.89 -0.82 -57.03
N VAL A 65 8.63 -1.91 -57.28
CA VAL A 65 9.94 -2.18 -56.64
C VAL A 65 10.95 -1.09 -57.00
N LYS A 66 11.04 -0.69 -58.26
CA LYS A 66 11.98 0.32 -58.74
C LYS A 66 11.79 1.67 -58.05
N TYR A 67 10.57 2.21 -58.05
CA TYR A 67 10.27 3.48 -57.36
C TYR A 67 10.40 3.33 -55.84
N GLY A 68 10.00 2.19 -55.27
CA GLY A 68 10.19 1.90 -53.86
C GLY A 68 11.66 1.89 -53.44
N ASN A 69 12.56 1.33 -54.27
CA ASN A 69 14.01 1.32 -54.01
C ASN A 69 14.61 2.72 -54.10
N GLN A 70 14.20 3.53 -55.08
CA GLN A 70 14.62 4.94 -55.16
C GLN A 70 14.18 5.72 -53.91
N ALA A 71 12.94 5.53 -53.48
CA ALA A 71 12.42 6.15 -52.25
C ALA A 71 13.17 5.65 -51.01
N LEU A 72 13.51 4.37 -50.95
CA LEU A 72 14.24 3.76 -49.84
C LEU A 72 15.65 4.36 -49.71
N GLU A 73 16.43 4.37 -50.78
CA GLU A 73 17.80 4.90 -50.81
C GLU A 73 17.82 6.38 -50.40
N LEU A 74 16.92 7.19 -50.97
CA LEU A 74 16.81 8.59 -50.62
C LEU A 74 16.35 8.80 -49.17
N SER A 75 15.44 7.96 -48.65
CA SER A 75 15.04 8.01 -47.23
C SER A 75 16.20 7.74 -46.28
N GLU A 76 17.12 6.82 -46.65
CA GLU A 76 18.31 6.51 -45.86
C GLU A 76 19.28 7.69 -45.84
N GLN A 77 19.55 8.30 -47.00
CA GLN A 77 20.40 9.49 -47.12
C GLN A 77 19.86 10.66 -46.30
N LEU A 78 18.54 10.87 -46.33
CA LEU A 78 17.88 11.97 -45.62
C LEU A 78 17.56 11.65 -44.15
N ASN A 79 17.84 10.43 -43.67
CA ASN A 79 17.39 9.92 -42.37
C ASN A 79 15.86 10.03 -42.14
N TYR A 80 15.06 10.00 -43.21
CA TYR A 80 13.61 10.15 -43.16
C TYR A 80 12.91 8.82 -42.84
N LYS A 81 12.73 8.54 -41.55
CA LYS A 81 12.24 7.24 -41.06
C LYS A 81 10.82 6.85 -41.51
N SER A 82 9.91 7.82 -41.64
CA SER A 82 8.54 7.55 -42.11
C SER A 82 8.53 7.12 -43.58
N GLY A 83 9.25 7.87 -44.43
CA GLY A 83 9.50 7.52 -45.83
C GLY A 83 10.13 6.15 -45.96
N LEU A 84 11.19 5.87 -45.18
CA LEU A 84 11.87 4.57 -45.12
C LEU A 84 10.89 3.41 -44.87
N ALA A 85 10.05 3.54 -43.83
CA ALA A 85 9.08 2.51 -43.48
C ALA A 85 8.07 2.27 -44.61
N ARG A 86 7.59 3.36 -45.24
CA ARG A 86 6.65 3.29 -46.36
C ARG A 86 7.28 2.63 -47.59
N SER A 87 8.52 2.98 -47.93
CA SER A 87 9.28 2.39 -49.03
C SER A 87 9.42 0.88 -48.86
N LYS A 88 9.87 0.43 -47.66
CA LYS A 88 9.97 -1.01 -47.34
C LYS A 88 8.62 -1.71 -47.47
N ARG A 89 7.52 -1.09 -47.01
CA ARG A 89 6.18 -1.67 -47.15
C ARG A 89 5.78 -1.88 -48.60
N ILE A 90 6.02 -0.89 -49.47
CA ILE A 90 5.70 -0.94 -50.90
C ILE A 90 6.51 -2.05 -51.59
N ILE A 91 7.82 -2.08 -51.36
CA ILE A 91 8.71 -3.12 -51.89
C ILE A 91 8.23 -4.51 -51.43
N GLY A 92 7.87 -4.64 -50.15
CA GLY A 92 7.37 -5.88 -49.58
C GLY A 92 6.08 -6.39 -50.25
N VAL A 93 5.12 -5.50 -50.51
CA VAL A 93 3.87 -5.83 -51.23
C VAL A 93 4.15 -6.19 -52.69
N ALA A 94 5.04 -5.47 -53.36
CA ALA A 94 5.39 -5.76 -54.74
C ALA A 94 6.09 -7.12 -54.88
N HIS A 95 6.98 -7.47 -53.94
CA HIS A 95 7.55 -8.81 -53.86
C HIS A 95 6.51 -9.89 -53.57
N TRP A 96 5.53 -9.63 -52.71
CA TRP A 96 4.40 -10.54 -52.51
C TRP A 96 3.61 -10.76 -53.81
N ALA A 97 3.33 -9.70 -54.58
CA ALA A 97 2.63 -9.80 -55.87
C ALA A 97 3.42 -10.62 -56.92
N GLN A 98 4.75 -10.49 -56.93
CA GLN A 98 5.66 -11.32 -57.74
C GLN A 98 5.76 -12.78 -57.21
N GLY A 99 5.23 -13.04 -56.03
CA GLY A 99 5.31 -14.32 -55.30
C GLY A 99 6.66 -14.57 -54.61
N ASN A 100 7.52 -13.56 -54.51
CA ASN A 100 8.78 -13.60 -53.77
C ASN A 100 8.52 -13.47 -52.25
N LEU A 101 7.86 -14.46 -51.65
CA LEU A 101 7.31 -14.37 -50.29
C LEU A 101 8.36 -14.12 -49.20
N ASN A 102 9.57 -14.66 -49.34
CA ASN A 102 10.66 -14.45 -48.36
C ASN A 102 11.08 -12.98 -48.28
N SER A 103 11.41 -12.39 -49.44
CA SER A 103 11.79 -10.99 -49.53
C SER A 103 10.63 -10.09 -49.12
N GLY A 104 9.42 -10.42 -49.57
CA GLY A 104 8.20 -9.72 -49.14
C GLY A 104 8.04 -9.68 -47.62
N LEU A 105 8.19 -10.84 -46.98
CA LEU A 105 8.06 -10.95 -45.53
C LEU A 105 9.14 -10.17 -44.78
N GLN A 106 10.39 -10.28 -45.23
CA GLN A 106 11.51 -9.56 -44.63
C GLN A 106 11.29 -8.03 -44.69
N TYR A 107 11.01 -7.47 -45.86
CA TYR A 107 10.75 -6.03 -46.00
C TYR A 107 9.55 -5.55 -45.19
N LEU A 108 8.48 -6.36 -45.12
CA LEU A 108 7.31 -6.01 -44.33
C LEU A 108 7.58 -6.05 -42.82
N MET A 109 8.37 -7.02 -42.34
CA MET A 109 8.78 -7.08 -40.93
C MET A 109 9.66 -5.89 -40.55
N GLU A 110 10.65 -5.56 -41.39
CA GLU A 110 11.50 -4.38 -41.18
C GLU A 110 10.67 -3.08 -41.20
N SER A 111 9.72 -2.97 -42.13
CA SER A 111 8.78 -1.84 -42.17
C SER A 111 7.94 -1.75 -40.89
N HIS A 112 7.42 -2.89 -40.41
CA HIS A 112 6.63 -2.98 -39.18
C HIS A 112 7.42 -2.53 -37.95
N GLU A 113 8.69 -2.93 -37.85
CA GLU A 113 9.59 -2.51 -36.76
C GLU A 113 9.80 -0.98 -36.78
N VAL A 114 10.06 -0.40 -37.96
CA VAL A 114 10.24 1.06 -38.06
C VAL A 114 8.94 1.79 -37.67
N TYR A 115 7.77 1.36 -38.15
CA TYR A 115 6.49 1.95 -37.74
C TYR A 115 6.19 1.74 -36.24
N SER A 116 6.65 0.65 -35.65
CA SER A 116 6.56 0.39 -34.21
C SER A 116 7.38 1.39 -33.40
N ASN A 117 8.62 1.65 -33.83
CA ASN A 117 9.51 2.63 -33.21
C ASN A 117 8.98 4.07 -33.36
N LEU A 118 8.34 4.38 -34.50
CA LEU A 118 7.67 5.67 -34.74
C LEU A 118 6.33 5.82 -34.00
N LYS A 119 5.81 4.74 -33.39
CA LYS A 119 4.46 4.68 -32.81
C LYS A 119 3.35 5.03 -33.81
N ASP A 120 3.59 4.79 -35.09
CA ASP A 120 2.60 4.97 -36.16
C ASP A 120 1.64 3.77 -36.17
N ALA A 121 0.47 3.96 -35.57
CA ALA A 121 -0.54 2.92 -35.45
C ALA A 121 -1.12 2.48 -36.80
N GLU A 122 -1.25 3.40 -37.76
CA GLU A 122 -1.80 3.08 -39.08
C GLU A 122 -0.78 2.29 -39.91
N GLY A 123 0.48 2.74 -39.94
CA GLY A 123 1.59 2.03 -40.58
C GLY A 123 1.78 0.61 -40.02
N GLN A 124 1.69 0.45 -38.69
CA GLN A 124 1.71 -0.85 -38.03
C GLN A 124 0.55 -1.75 -38.48
N ALA A 125 -0.68 -1.23 -38.49
CA ALA A 125 -1.86 -2.01 -38.89
C ALA A 125 -1.80 -2.43 -40.37
N ASN A 126 -1.32 -1.53 -41.23
CA ASN A 126 -1.15 -1.81 -42.66
C ASN A 126 -0.06 -2.85 -42.93
N THR A 127 1.05 -2.83 -42.19
CA THR A 127 2.10 -3.85 -42.30
C THR A 127 1.63 -5.19 -41.75
N MET A 128 0.93 -5.24 -40.62
CA MET A 128 0.30 -6.46 -40.08
C MET A 128 -0.66 -7.10 -41.09
N LEU A 129 -1.52 -6.30 -41.73
CA LEU A 129 -2.41 -6.78 -42.79
C LEU A 129 -1.63 -7.43 -43.94
N ASN A 130 -0.56 -6.79 -44.41
CA ASN A 130 0.26 -7.32 -45.50
C ASN A 130 1.06 -8.59 -45.09
N ILE A 131 1.57 -8.65 -43.86
CA ILE A 131 2.22 -9.85 -43.31
C ILE A 131 1.22 -11.00 -43.23
N GLY A 132 -0.01 -10.73 -42.78
CA GLY A 132 -1.11 -11.69 -42.75
C GLY A 132 -1.43 -12.27 -44.13
N MET A 133 -1.33 -11.46 -45.19
CA MET A 133 -1.49 -11.93 -46.58
C MET A 133 -0.41 -12.93 -46.98
N ILE A 134 0.85 -12.70 -46.61
CA ILE A 134 1.93 -13.65 -46.85
C ILE A 134 1.71 -14.94 -46.04
N TYR A 135 1.34 -14.84 -44.76
CA TYR A 135 1.04 -16.01 -43.95
C TYR A 135 -0.13 -16.83 -44.51
N ALA A 136 -1.15 -16.17 -45.07
CA ALA A 136 -2.25 -16.86 -45.76
C ALA A 136 -1.77 -17.63 -46.99
N ASP A 137 -0.90 -17.03 -47.82
CA ASP A 137 -0.31 -17.69 -49.00
C ASP A 137 0.69 -18.81 -48.63
N LEU A 138 1.20 -18.82 -47.38
CA LEU A 138 2.01 -19.90 -46.81
C LEU A 138 1.20 -21.00 -46.11
N ASP A 139 -0.13 -20.90 -46.12
CA ASP A 139 -1.07 -21.75 -45.37
C ASP A 139 -0.91 -21.70 -43.84
N LEU A 140 -0.27 -20.65 -43.31
CA LEU A 140 -0.14 -20.39 -41.88
C LEU A 140 -1.36 -19.61 -41.36
N TYR A 141 -2.55 -20.21 -41.48
CA TYR A 141 -3.82 -19.51 -41.27
C TYR A 141 -4.00 -18.94 -39.86
N GLU A 142 -3.54 -19.63 -38.81
CA GLU A 142 -3.62 -19.11 -37.44
C GLU A 142 -2.85 -17.80 -37.28
N MET A 143 -1.64 -17.74 -37.86
CA MET A 143 -0.80 -16.55 -37.83
C MET A 143 -1.38 -15.44 -38.70
N ALA A 144 -1.96 -15.78 -39.85
CA ALA A 144 -2.67 -14.82 -40.71
C ALA A 144 -3.87 -14.19 -39.97
N PHE A 145 -4.73 -15.00 -39.34
CA PHE A 145 -5.87 -14.51 -38.57
C PHE A 145 -5.44 -13.66 -37.38
N ARG A 146 -4.37 -14.03 -36.67
CA ARG A 146 -3.81 -13.19 -35.60
C ARG A 146 -3.43 -11.80 -36.12
N ASN A 147 -2.66 -11.74 -37.21
CA ASN A 147 -2.25 -10.47 -37.83
C ASN A 147 -3.45 -9.65 -38.31
N TYR A 148 -4.43 -10.29 -38.96
CA TYR A 148 -5.64 -9.60 -39.40
C TYR A 148 -6.45 -9.04 -38.23
N ASN A 149 -6.63 -9.80 -37.15
CA ASN A 149 -7.36 -9.34 -35.97
C ASN A 149 -6.62 -8.20 -35.26
N GLU A 150 -5.30 -8.27 -35.12
CA GLU A 150 -4.50 -7.18 -34.53
C GLU A 150 -4.57 -5.91 -35.41
N ALA A 151 -4.52 -6.06 -36.74
CA ALA A 151 -4.71 -4.95 -37.68
C ALA A 151 -6.13 -4.36 -37.57
N ILE A 152 -7.18 -5.20 -37.50
CA ILE A 152 -8.58 -4.76 -37.35
C ILE A 152 -8.77 -3.98 -36.05
N ASN A 153 -8.21 -4.44 -34.93
CA ASN A 153 -8.29 -3.74 -33.66
C ASN A 153 -7.66 -2.33 -33.75
N LYS A 154 -6.49 -2.21 -34.40
CA LYS A 154 -5.85 -0.91 -34.65
C LYS A 154 -6.67 -0.04 -35.59
N PHE A 155 -7.14 -0.57 -36.73
CA PHE A 155 -8.01 0.19 -37.64
C PHE A 155 -9.30 0.64 -36.97
N THR A 156 -9.86 -0.16 -36.06
CA THR A 156 -11.04 0.21 -35.26
C THR A 156 -10.73 1.40 -34.36
N SER A 157 -9.59 1.39 -33.66
CA SER A 157 -9.18 2.54 -32.84
C SER A 157 -8.90 3.81 -33.64
N LEU A 158 -8.64 3.68 -34.94
CA LEU A 158 -8.40 4.77 -35.88
C LEU A 158 -9.65 5.16 -36.71
N ASN A 159 -10.79 4.48 -36.51
CA ASN A 159 -12.00 4.64 -37.30
C ASN A 159 -11.83 4.41 -38.82
N LEU A 160 -10.88 3.55 -39.22
CA LEU A 160 -10.56 3.25 -40.61
C LEU A 160 -11.41 2.10 -41.16
N ASN A 161 -12.73 2.31 -41.27
CA ASN A 161 -13.70 1.29 -41.69
C ASN A 161 -13.38 0.66 -43.06
N SER A 162 -12.86 1.45 -44.01
CA SER A 162 -12.46 0.92 -45.32
C SER A 162 -11.31 -0.10 -45.21
N ARG A 163 -10.37 0.08 -44.27
CA ARG A 163 -9.27 -0.87 -44.05
C ARG A 163 -9.74 -2.13 -43.32
N ILE A 164 -10.72 -1.99 -42.41
CA ILE A 164 -11.40 -3.14 -41.77
C ILE A 164 -12.08 -4.02 -42.84
N ALA A 165 -12.82 -3.40 -43.77
CA ALA A 165 -13.42 -4.11 -44.89
C ALA A 165 -12.39 -4.85 -45.75
N THR A 166 -11.23 -4.23 -46.02
CA THR A 166 -10.13 -4.92 -46.72
C THR A 166 -9.63 -6.14 -45.94
N ALA A 167 -9.44 -6.04 -44.62
CA ALA A 167 -9.01 -7.16 -43.78
C ALA A 167 -10.03 -8.32 -43.79
N TYR A 168 -11.33 -8.01 -43.72
CA TYR A 168 -12.39 -9.01 -43.84
C TYR A 168 -12.42 -9.69 -45.22
N THR A 169 -12.14 -8.96 -46.30
CA THR A 169 -11.99 -9.56 -47.65
C THR A 169 -10.82 -10.57 -47.67
N LYS A 170 -9.70 -10.27 -47.00
CA LYS A 170 -8.57 -11.22 -46.89
C LYS A 170 -8.93 -12.45 -46.05
N MET A 171 -9.60 -12.26 -44.91
CA MET A 171 -10.09 -13.35 -44.06
C MET A 171 -11.08 -14.25 -44.82
N ALA A 172 -11.99 -13.67 -45.60
CA ALA A 172 -12.93 -14.42 -46.42
C ALA A 172 -12.22 -15.33 -47.44
N GLY A 173 -11.10 -14.90 -48.01
CA GLY A 173 -10.25 -15.75 -48.85
C GLY A 173 -9.77 -17.01 -48.14
N ILE A 174 -9.33 -16.90 -46.88
CA ILE A 174 -8.95 -18.06 -46.06
C ILE A 174 -10.15 -18.97 -45.80
N PHE A 175 -11.31 -18.40 -45.46
CA PHE A 175 -12.53 -19.17 -45.21
C PHE A 175 -12.99 -19.95 -46.47
N ILE A 176 -12.90 -19.34 -47.66
CA ILE A 176 -13.16 -20.04 -48.93
C ILE A 176 -12.21 -21.22 -49.11
N ASN A 177 -10.91 -21.03 -48.83
CA ASN A 177 -9.92 -22.10 -48.94
C ASN A 177 -10.24 -23.26 -47.97
N GLN A 178 -10.64 -22.95 -46.74
CA GLN A 178 -11.07 -23.92 -45.72
C GLN A 178 -12.46 -24.55 -45.98
N GLY A 179 -13.23 -24.08 -46.97
CA GLY A 179 -14.58 -24.57 -47.24
C GLY A 179 -15.67 -23.99 -46.31
N LYS A 180 -15.34 -23.00 -45.49
CA LYS A 180 -16.25 -22.27 -44.60
C LYS A 180 -16.98 -21.16 -45.37
N LEU A 181 -17.85 -21.57 -46.30
CA LEU A 181 -18.40 -20.68 -47.33
C LEU A 181 -19.41 -19.66 -46.78
N GLU A 182 -20.18 -20.00 -45.75
CA GLU A 182 -21.17 -19.08 -45.18
C GLU A 182 -20.50 -17.96 -44.37
N GLU A 183 -19.45 -18.28 -43.61
CA GLU A 183 -18.61 -17.29 -42.93
C GLU A 183 -17.93 -16.38 -43.93
N ALA A 184 -17.34 -16.94 -45.00
CA ALA A 184 -16.74 -16.16 -46.07
C ALA A 184 -17.76 -15.18 -46.70
N LYS A 185 -18.96 -15.67 -47.01
CA LYS A 185 -20.04 -14.86 -47.60
C LYS A 185 -20.42 -13.69 -46.69
N LYS A 186 -20.56 -13.92 -45.38
CA LYS A 186 -20.87 -12.85 -44.41
C LYS A 186 -19.82 -11.74 -44.45
N TYR A 187 -18.53 -12.08 -44.40
CA TYR A 187 -17.45 -11.10 -44.45
C TYR A 187 -17.41 -10.37 -45.80
N LEU A 188 -17.60 -11.07 -46.93
CA LEU A 188 -17.60 -10.45 -48.25
C LEU A 188 -18.76 -9.48 -48.45
N LEU A 189 -19.98 -9.82 -48.00
CA LEU A 189 -21.13 -8.91 -48.11
C LEU A 189 -20.95 -7.65 -47.27
N TYR A 190 -20.42 -7.80 -46.05
CA TYR A 190 -20.07 -6.65 -45.21
C TYR A 190 -19.02 -5.77 -45.90
N SER A 191 -17.93 -6.35 -46.40
CA SER A 191 -16.88 -5.60 -47.10
C SER A 191 -17.39 -4.92 -48.37
N LEU A 192 -18.27 -5.57 -49.13
CA LEU A 192 -18.87 -5.02 -50.33
C LEU A 192 -19.64 -3.72 -50.04
N GLU A 193 -20.45 -3.74 -48.98
CA GLU A 193 -21.27 -2.60 -48.59
C GLU A 193 -20.39 -1.40 -48.22
N ILE A 194 -19.38 -1.62 -47.35
CA ILE A 194 -18.44 -0.58 -46.95
C ILE A 194 -17.64 -0.05 -48.15
N HIS A 195 -17.18 -0.91 -49.05
CA HIS A 195 -16.43 -0.48 -50.24
C HIS A 195 -17.30 0.31 -51.23
N LYS A 196 -18.58 -0.03 -51.37
CA LYS A 196 -19.55 0.75 -52.18
C LYS A 196 -19.81 2.12 -51.59
N GLN A 197 -20.07 2.21 -50.28
CA GLN A 197 -20.29 3.47 -49.58
C GLN A 197 -19.09 4.44 -49.74
N ASN A 198 -17.88 3.89 -49.75
CA ASN A 198 -16.64 4.67 -49.92
C ASN A 198 -16.18 4.83 -51.39
N ASN A 199 -16.96 4.33 -52.36
CA ASN A 199 -16.59 4.29 -53.78
C ASN A 199 -15.19 3.70 -54.05
N PHE A 200 -14.77 2.71 -53.25
CA PHE A 200 -13.45 2.09 -53.35
C PHE A 200 -13.45 0.97 -54.40
N LYS A 201 -13.33 1.36 -55.67
CA LYS A 201 -13.43 0.47 -56.84
C LYS A 201 -12.56 -0.80 -56.75
N TYR A 202 -11.31 -0.67 -56.29
CA TYR A 202 -10.43 -1.82 -56.11
C TYR A 202 -11.00 -2.85 -55.12
N GLY A 203 -11.46 -2.38 -53.95
CA GLY A 203 -12.08 -3.26 -52.95
C GLY A 203 -13.36 -3.91 -53.46
N ILE A 204 -14.18 -3.20 -54.23
CA ILE A 204 -15.38 -3.75 -54.86
C ILE A 204 -15.00 -4.86 -55.86
N ALA A 205 -14.04 -4.59 -56.76
CA ALA A 205 -13.57 -5.56 -57.74
C ALA A 205 -13.03 -6.82 -57.06
N GLU A 206 -12.21 -6.68 -56.01
CA GLU A 206 -11.66 -7.81 -55.27
C GLU A 206 -12.76 -8.65 -54.60
N VAL A 207 -13.73 -8.01 -53.94
CA VAL A 207 -14.85 -8.72 -53.29
C VAL A 207 -15.67 -9.50 -54.31
N HIS A 208 -15.93 -8.92 -55.49
CA HIS A 208 -16.62 -9.63 -56.57
C HIS A 208 -15.82 -10.84 -57.08
N SER A 209 -14.50 -10.74 -57.24
CA SER A 209 -13.64 -11.89 -57.59
C SER A 209 -13.69 -13.00 -56.53
N LYS A 210 -13.71 -12.64 -55.23
CA LYS A 210 -13.86 -13.60 -54.13
C LYS A 210 -15.25 -14.23 -54.09
N LEU A 211 -16.32 -13.47 -54.33
CA LEU A 211 -17.68 -14.02 -54.46
C LEU A 211 -17.78 -14.98 -55.63
N GLY A 212 -17.15 -14.66 -56.77
CA GLY A 212 -17.01 -15.59 -57.91
C GLY A 212 -16.35 -16.91 -57.52
N SER A 213 -15.21 -16.83 -56.81
CA SER A 213 -14.51 -18.01 -56.29
C SER A 213 -15.35 -18.82 -55.29
N LEU A 214 -16.12 -18.13 -54.44
CA LEU A 214 -17.02 -18.74 -53.46
C LEU A 214 -18.15 -19.54 -54.15
N TYR A 215 -18.83 -18.93 -55.12
CA TYR A 215 -19.91 -19.61 -55.86
C TYR A 215 -19.39 -20.76 -56.74
N LEU A 216 -18.18 -20.63 -57.29
CA LEU A 216 -17.48 -21.76 -57.92
C LEU A 216 -17.31 -22.94 -56.96
N LYS A 217 -16.94 -22.71 -55.70
CA LYS A 217 -16.87 -23.79 -54.69
C LYS A 217 -18.25 -24.37 -54.31
N LYS A 218 -19.33 -23.61 -54.53
CA LYS A 218 -20.71 -24.11 -54.39
C LYS A 218 -21.23 -24.81 -55.65
N ASN A 219 -20.40 -24.92 -56.70
CA ASN A 219 -20.77 -25.40 -58.04
C ASN A 219 -21.86 -24.55 -58.72
N ASP A 220 -22.03 -23.29 -58.33
CA ASP A 220 -22.94 -22.35 -58.97
C ASP A 220 -22.17 -21.51 -59.99
N THR A 221 -22.07 -22.02 -61.22
CA THR A 221 -21.26 -21.42 -62.29
C THR A 221 -21.89 -20.15 -62.86
N GLU A 222 -23.22 -19.99 -62.79
CA GLU A 222 -23.93 -18.81 -63.29
C GLU A 222 -23.71 -17.60 -62.39
N LEU A 223 -23.88 -17.75 -61.06
CA LEU A 223 -23.59 -16.68 -60.12
C LEU A 223 -22.09 -16.37 -60.09
N ALA A 224 -21.24 -17.40 -60.17
CA ALA A 224 -19.81 -17.18 -60.22
C ALA A 224 -19.40 -16.32 -61.43
N TYR A 225 -19.91 -16.66 -62.61
CA TYR A 225 -19.67 -15.91 -63.84
C TYR A 225 -20.12 -14.45 -63.69
N SER A 226 -21.33 -14.22 -63.19
CA SER A 226 -21.88 -12.87 -62.98
C SER A 226 -21.00 -12.01 -62.07
N HIS A 227 -20.52 -12.57 -60.95
CA HIS A 227 -19.62 -11.87 -60.06
C HIS A 227 -18.23 -11.60 -60.68
N ILE A 228 -17.69 -12.55 -61.45
CA ILE A 228 -16.40 -12.37 -62.13
C ILE A 228 -16.49 -11.29 -63.21
N GLN A 229 -17.58 -11.23 -63.99
CA GLN A 229 -17.80 -10.17 -64.98
C GLN A 229 -17.82 -8.77 -64.34
N LEU A 230 -18.51 -8.63 -63.21
CA LEU A 230 -18.50 -7.37 -62.44
C LEU A 230 -17.10 -7.01 -61.94
N SER A 231 -16.33 -8.00 -61.47
CA SER A 231 -14.94 -7.78 -61.06
C SER A 231 -14.07 -7.34 -62.24
N MET A 232 -14.20 -7.97 -63.41
CA MET A 232 -13.42 -7.62 -64.60
C MET A 232 -13.75 -6.21 -65.12
N LEU A 233 -15.05 -5.86 -65.19
CA LEU A 233 -15.47 -4.52 -65.61
C LEU A 233 -14.84 -3.42 -64.74
N LEU A 234 -14.84 -3.62 -63.42
CA LEU A 234 -14.20 -2.68 -62.50
C LEU A 234 -12.68 -2.74 -62.59
N GLY A 235 -12.10 -3.94 -62.70
CA GLY A 235 -10.67 -4.16 -62.84
C GLY A 235 -10.07 -3.48 -64.07
N GLU A 236 -10.78 -3.49 -65.20
CA GLU A 236 -10.39 -2.77 -66.43
C GLU A 236 -10.37 -1.25 -66.23
N GLN A 237 -11.32 -0.69 -65.47
CA GLN A 237 -11.34 0.76 -65.19
C GLN A 237 -10.16 1.20 -64.32
N ILE A 238 -9.71 0.34 -63.40
CA ILE A 238 -8.64 0.65 -62.45
C ILE A 238 -7.29 0.03 -62.80
N LEU A 239 -7.18 -0.64 -63.95
CA LEU A 239 -5.97 -1.33 -64.41
C LEU A 239 -5.44 -2.35 -63.38
N ASP A 240 -6.35 -3.10 -62.76
CA ASP A 240 -6.05 -4.19 -61.82
C ASP A 240 -5.55 -5.42 -62.60
N ILE A 241 -4.28 -5.42 -62.98
CA ILE A 241 -3.72 -6.44 -63.88
C ILE A 241 -3.74 -7.81 -63.21
N ASP A 242 -3.38 -7.89 -61.94
CA ASP A 242 -3.29 -9.15 -61.23
C ASP A 242 -4.68 -9.73 -60.91
N GLY A 243 -5.64 -8.88 -60.53
CA GLY A 243 -7.05 -9.25 -60.41
C GLY A 243 -7.68 -9.70 -61.73
N LEU A 244 -7.39 -9.02 -62.85
CA LEU A 244 -7.87 -9.43 -64.17
C LEU A 244 -7.32 -10.78 -64.60
N ILE A 245 -6.02 -11.03 -64.40
CA ILE A 245 -5.41 -12.34 -64.69
C ILE A 245 -6.09 -13.43 -63.87
N ASN A 246 -6.29 -13.20 -62.57
CA ASN A 246 -7.02 -14.14 -61.72
C ASN A 246 -8.43 -14.44 -62.25
N ASN A 247 -9.16 -13.40 -62.66
CA ASN A 247 -10.51 -13.53 -63.19
C ASN A 247 -10.55 -14.33 -64.50
N TYR A 248 -9.58 -14.16 -65.41
CA TYR A 248 -9.46 -15.01 -66.61
C TYR A 248 -9.22 -16.49 -66.25
N ILE A 249 -8.43 -16.79 -65.22
CA ILE A 249 -8.24 -18.16 -64.72
C ILE A 249 -9.57 -18.73 -64.20
N LEU A 250 -10.32 -17.93 -63.43
CA LEU A 250 -11.62 -18.32 -62.90
C LEU A 250 -12.66 -18.54 -64.02
N LEU A 251 -12.69 -17.69 -65.05
CA LEU A 251 -13.52 -17.91 -66.25
C LEU A 251 -13.13 -19.20 -66.98
N GLY A 252 -11.83 -19.43 -67.13
CA GLY A 252 -11.29 -20.68 -67.65
C GLY A 252 -11.80 -21.92 -66.91
N ARG A 253 -11.78 -21.86 -65.57
CA ARG A 253 -12.35 -22.91 -64.70
C ARG A 253 -13.86 -23.06 -64.89
N ILE A 254 -14.62 -21.97 -64.95
CA ILE A 254 -16.08 -22.00 -65.21
C ILE A 254 -16.36 -22.70 -66.54
N ASN A 255 -15.68 -22.28 -67.60
CA ASN A 255 -15.87 -22.83 -68.94
C ASN A 255 -15.45 -24.30 -69.01
N ARG A 256 -14.41 -24.70 -68.26
CA ARG A 256 -14.01 -26.10 -68.13
C ARG A 256 -15.09 -26.94 -67.43
N ILE A 257 -15.67 -26.44 -66.34
CA ILE A 257 -16.76 -27.13 -65.61
C ILE A 257 -18.00 -27.25 -66.51
N ASN A 258 -18.32 -26.21 -67.28
CA ASN A 258 -19.43 -26.19 -68.23
C ASN A 258 -19.13 -26.96 -69.55
N ASN A 259 -18.02 -27.70 -69.61
CA ASN A 259 -17.57 -28.47 -70.78
C ASN A 259 -17.32 -27.66 -72.06
N GLN A 260 -17.10 -26.35 -71.94
CA GLN A 260 -16.73 -25.43 -73.03
C GLN A 260 -15.19 -25.38 -73.18
N LEU A 261 -14.59 -26.53 -73.49
CA LEU A 261 -13.14 -26.74 -73.38
C LEU A 261 -12.29 -25.80 -74.26
N ALA A 262 -12.80 -25.40 -75.42
CA ALA A 262 -12.09 -24.46 -76.32
C ALA A 262 -12.03 -23.04 -75.75
N VAL A 263 -13.15 -22.56 -75.17
CA VAL A 263 -13.24 -21.25 -74.51
C VAL A 263 -12.38 -21.24 -73.25
N ALA A 264 -12.47 -22.31 -72.45
CA ALA A 264 -11.61 -22.51 -71.29
C ALA A 264 -10.12 -22.42 -71.66
N ASN A 265 -9.70 -23.11 -72.73
CA ASN A 265 -8.33 -23.06 -73.20
C ASN A 265 -7.90 -21.63 -73.57
N LYS A 266 -8.77 -20.87 -74.24
CA LYS A 266 -8.49 -19.48 -74.61
C LYS A 266 -8.29 -18.61 -73.37
N ASP A 267 -9.23 -18.64 -72.43
CA ASP A 267 -9.20 -17.79 -71.23
C ASP A 267 -7.96 -18.06 -70.37
N ILE A 268 -7.62 -19.33 -70.15
CA ILE A 268 -6.46 -19.70 -69.32
C ILE A 268 -5.14 -19.33 -70.01
N ASN A 269 -5.03 -19.46 -71.34
CA ASN A 269 -3.83 -19.06 -72.05
C ASN A 269 -3.64 -17.53 -72.09
N VAL A 270 -4.73 -16.75 -72.17
CA VAL A 270 -4.66 -15.29 -72.00
C VAL A 270 -4.13 -14.93 -70.62
N ALA A 271 -4.65 -15.58 -69.57
CA ALA A 271 -4.15 -15.37 -68.21
C ALA A 271 -2.67 -15.75 -68.09
N LEU A 272 -2.25 -16.89 -68.65
CA LEU A 272 -0.87 -17.36 -68.59
C LEU A 272 0.10 -16.42 -69.30
N SER A 273 -0.25 -15.92 -70.49
CA SER A 273 0.59 -14.96 -71.22
C SER A 273 0.79 -13.69 -70.41
N ARG A 274 -0.30 -13.10 -69.91
CA ARG A 274 -0.26 -11.88 -69.10
C ARG A 274 0.50 -12.09 -67.78
N ALA A 275 0.33 -13.25 -67.13
CA ALA A 275 1.07 -13.58 -65.92
C ALA A 275 2.58 -13.62 -66.18
N LYS A 276 3.02 -14.22 -67.30
CA LYS A 276 4.44 -14.26 -67.70
C LYS A 276 4.99 -12.87 -68.03
N GLU A 277 4.26 -12.09 -68.82
CA GLU A 277 4.62 -10.72 -69.20
C GLU A 277 4.82 -9.81 -67.98
N ASN A 278 4.01 -10.01 -66.93
CA ASN A 278 4.07 -9.22 -65.69
C ASN A 278 4.88 -9.89 -64.58
N HIS A 279 5.52 -11.04 -64.85
CA HIS A 279 6.29 -11.81 -63.89
C HIS A 279 5.52 -12.22 -62.61
N LEU A 280 4.22 -12.46 -62.75
CA LEU A 280 3.33 -12.83 -61.66
C LEU A 280 3.23 -14.35 -61.54
N LYS A 281 4.30 -14.95 -61.02
CA LYS A 281 4.48 -16.40 -60.92
C LYS A 281 3.33 -17.12 -60.18
N LYS A 282 2.67 -16.46 -59.23
CA LYS A 282 1.47 -17.00 -58.54
C LYS A 282 0.37 -17.39 -59.52
N TYR A 283 0.09 -16.53 -60.50
CA TYR A 283 -0.96 -16.77 -61.48
C TYR A 283 -0.50 -17.71 -62.59
N GLU A 284 0.79 -17.75 -62.93
CA GLU A 284 1.34 -18.80 -63.79
C GLU A 284 1.10 -20.19 -63.19
N LEU A 285 1.36 -20.35 -61.88
CA LEU A 285 1.11 -21.59 -61.15
C LEU A 285 -0.37 -22.01 -61.25
N MET A 286 -1.28 -21.07 -60.97
CA MET A 286 -2.73 -21.32 -61.05
C MET A 286 -3.17 -21.68 -62.48
N ALA A 287 -2.61 -21.03 -63.51
CA ALA A 287 -2.91 -21.32 -64.90
C ALA A 287 -2.38 -22.71 -65.33
N TYR A 288 -1.18 -23.12 -64.88
CA TYR A 288 -0.67 -24.46 -65.15
C TYR A 288 -1.53 -25.56 -64.53
N ASP A 289 -2.03 -25.36 -63.30
CA ASP A 289 -2.98 -26.29 -62.69
C ASP A 289 -4.25 -26.43 -63.52
N GLU A 290 -4.88 -25.31 -63.91
CA GLU A 290 -6.09 -25.33 -64.74
C GLU A 290 -5.86 -25.94 -66.13
N LEU A 291 -4.73 -25.63 -66.79
CA LEU A 291 -4.37 -26.25 -68.06
C LEU A 291 -4.17 -27.75 -67.92
N SER A 292 -3.51 -28.23 -66.85
CA SER A 292 -3.34 -29.66 -66.64
C SER A 292 -4.68 -30.41 -66.54
N GLN A 293 -5.63 -29.84 -65.78
CA GLN A 293 -6.98 -30.40 -65.63
C GLN A 293 -7.75 -30.36 -66.95
N LEU A 294 -7.62 -29.26 -67.71
CA LEU A 294 -8.24 -29.11 -69.02
C LEU A 294 -7.71 -30.14 -70.02
N LYS A 295 -6.39 -30.33 -70.10
CA LYS A 295 -5.76 -31.30 -71.01
C LYS A 295 -6.14 -32.74 -70.69
N LYS A 296 -6.29 -33.07 -69.41
CA LYS A 296 -6.84 -34.37 -68.97
C LYS A 296 -8.26 -34.59 -69.52
N LEU A 297 -9.14 -33.58 -69.42
CA LEU A 297 -10.51 -33.66 -69.95
C LEU A 297 -10.56 -33.72 -71.49
N GLN A 298 -9.56 -33.16 -72.17
CA GLN A 298 -9.42 -33.23 -73.63
C GLN A 298 -8.83 -34.57 -74.11
N GLY A 299 -8.52 -35.52 -73.21
CA GLY A 299 -7.89 -36.79 -73.57
C GLY A 299 -6.41 -36.65 -73.98
N LYS A 300 -5.72 -35.62 -73.49
CA LYS A 300 -4.31 -35.31 -73.80
C LYS A 300 -3.43 -35.42 -72.55
N PRO A 301 -3.21 -36.64 -72.01
CA PRO A 301 -2.51 -36.83 -70.74
C PRO A 301 -1.03 -36.43 -70.79
N GLU A 302 -0.37 -36.51 -71.95
CA GLU A 302 1.04 -36.08 -72.11
C GLU A 302 1.18 -34.56 -71.96
N GLU A 303 0.30 -33.79 -72.60
CA GLU A 303 0.24 -32.33 -72.43
C GLU A 303 -0.09 -31.96 -70.97
N ALA A 304 -1.01 -32.71 -70.33
CA ALA A 304 -1.34 -32.52 -68.92
C ALA A 304 -0.11 -32.72 -68.01
N LEU A 305 0.67 -33.77 -68.27
CA LEU A 305 1.88 -34.07 -67.51
C LEU A 305 2.95 -32.98 -67.67
N GLN A 306 3.08 -32.40 -68.87
CA GLN A 306 3.98 -31.26 -69.10
C GLN A 306 3.60 -30.06 -68.24
N TYR A 307 2.31 -29.72 -68.15
CA TYR A 307 1.85 -28.63 -67.27
C TYR A 307 2.03 -28.95 -65.79
N ILE A 308 1.85 -30.21 -65.37
CA ILE A 308 2.17 -30.64 -64.00
C ILE A 308 3.65 -30.45 -63.70
N HIS A 309 4.55 -30.79 -64.64
CA HIS A 309 5.98 -30.58 -64.47
C HIS A 309 6.34 -29.09 -64.34
N LEU A 310 5.74 -28.23 -65.18
CA LEU A 310 5.89 -26.78 -65.08
C LEU A 310 5.36 -26.24 -63.75
N TYR A 311 4.21 -26.74 -63.29
CA TYR A 311 3.63 -26.41 -61.99
C TYR A 311 4.58 -26.76 -60.84
N ILE A 312 5.12 -28.00 -60.80
CA ILE A 312 6.04 -28.45 -59.74
C ILE A 312 7.31 -27.60 -59.74
N LYS A 313 7.94 -27.42 -60.91
CA LYS A 313 9.16 -26.62 -61.06
C LYS A 313 8.95 -25.17 -60.59
N LEU A 314 7.81 -24.57 -60.97
CA LEU A 314 7.50 -23.21 -60.55
C LEU A 314 7.15 -23.14 -59.07
N LYS A 315 6.42 -24.11 -58.52
CA LYS A 315 6.08 -24.19 -57.10
C LYS A 315 7.34 -24.20 -56.24
N ASP A 316 8.31 -25.05 -56.58
CA ASP A 316 9.58 -25.15 -55.83
C ASP A 316 10.40 -23.85 -55.93
N SER A 317 10.33 -23.14 -57.06
CA SER A 317 11.06 -21.87 -57.28
C SER A 317 10.38 -20.64 -56.65
N LEU A 318 9.05 -20.55 -56.74
CA LEU A 318 8.22 -19.46 -56.25
C LEU A 318 8.25 -19.39 -54.74
N PHE A 319 8.23 -20.57 -54.15
CA PHE A 319 8.09 -20.77 -52.76
C PHE A 319 9.36 -21.35 -52.20
N ASN A 320 10.34 -20.51 -51.91
CA ASN A 320 11.25 -20.83 -50.80
C ASN A 320 10.45 -20.78 -49.46
N ILE A 321 9.31 -21.50 -49.43
CA ILE A 321 8.26 -21.66 -48.41
C ILE A 321 8.92 -22.10 -47.13
N GLN A 322 9.93 -22.99 -47.21
CA GLN A 322 10.57 -23.50 -46.00
C GLN A 322 11.27 -22.34 -45.26
N LYS A 323 12.02 -21.50 -45.98
CA LYS A 323 12.64 -20.32 -45.39
C LYS A 323 11.60 -19.28 -44.96
N ALA A 324 10.53 -19.07 -45.74
CA ALA A 324 9.43 -18.15 -45.38
C ALA A 324 8.75 -18.57 -44.08
N LYS A 325 8.42 -19.85 -43.98
CA LYS A 325 7.82 -20.48 -42.81
C LYS A 325 8.76 -20.43 -41.63
N GLN A 326 10.05 -20.69 -41.83
CA GLN A 326 11.05 -20.57 -40.76
C GLN A 326 11.12 -19.14 -40.21
N ILE A 327 11.17 -18.12 -41.09
CA ILE A 327 11.12 -16.70 -40.67
C ILE A 327 9.82 -16.42 -39.91
N ALA A 328 8.69 -16.89 -40.43
CA ALA A 328 7.39 -16.73 -39.80
C ALA A 328 7.37 -17.34 -38.38
N TYR A 329 7.80 -18.59 -38.23
CA TYR A 329 7.82 -19.28 -36.95
C TYR A 329 8.77 -18.64 -35.95
N LEU A 330 9.96 -18.23 -36.38
CA LEU A 330 10.91 -17.51 -35.51
C LEU A 330 10.30 -16.19 -35.00
N GLU A 331 9.63 -15.43 -35.85
CA GLU A 331 8.97 -14.19 -35.44
C GLU A 331 7.79 -14.48 -34.49
N PHE A 332 7.00 -15.52 -34.77
CA PHE A 332 5.93 -15.94 -33.89
C PHE A 332 6.43 -16.33 -32.50
N GLU A 333 7.53 -17.09 -32.44
CA GLU A 333 8.17 -17.48 -31.19
C GLU A 333 8.69 -16.25 -30.43
N ASN A 334 9.33 -15.31 -31.12
CA ASN A 334 9.78 -14.05 -30.53
C ASN A 334 8.62 -13.24 -29.94
N GLN A 335 7.50 -13.11 -30.68
CA GLN A 335 6.30 -12.45 -30.20
C GLN A 335 5.68 -13.16 -28.98
N LEU A 336 5.67 -14.49 -28.98
CA LEU A 336 5.18 -15.29 -27.87
C LEU A 336 6.04 -15.06 -26.63
N GLN A 337 7.37 -15.14 -26.75
CA GLN A 337 8.31 -14.87 -25.65
C GLN A 337 8.14 -13.45 -25.08
N LYS A 338 7.93 -12.44 -25.94
CA LYS A 338 7.65 -11.06 -25.48
C LYS A 338 6.37 -10.99 -24.65
N LYS A 339 5.27 -11.61 -25.11
CA LYS A 339 4.00 -11.66 -24.36
C LYS A 339 4.13 -12.46 -23.06
N GLU A 340 4.89 -13.56 -23.05
CA GLU A 340 5.15 -14.32 -21.82
C GLU A 340 5.92 -13.50 -20.78
N ARG A 341 6.95 -12.75 -21.20
CA ARG A 341 7.68 -11.83 -20.32
C ARG A 341 6.75 -10.77 -19.74
N GLU A 342 5.85 -10.19 -20.55
CA GLU A 342 4.86 -9.22 -20.10
C GLU A 342 3.92 -9.83 -19.05
N VAL A 343 3.40 -11.04 -19.29
CA VAL A 343 2.55 -11.76 -18.32
C VAL A 343 3.29 -12.04 -17.02
N VAL A 344 4.56 -12.44 -17.07
CA VAL A 344 5.40 -12.64 -15.87
C VAL A 344 5.56 -11.33 -15.09
N MET A 345 5.82 -10.22 -15.79
CA MET A 345 5.92 -8.89 -15.17
C MET A 345 4.61 -8.46 -14.51
N LEU A 346 3.47 -8.68 -15.17
CA LEU A 346 2.14 -8.39 -14.62
C LEU A 346 1.83 -9.24 -13.38
N LYS A 347 2.17 -10.53 -13.39
CA LYS A 347 2.03 -11.42 -12.22
C LYS A 347 2.91 -10.98 -11.05
N SER A 348 4.13 -10.52 -11.33
CA SER A 348 5.02 -9.96 -10.31
C SER A 348 4.41 -8.71 -9.68
N LYS A 349 3.86 -7.80 -10.49
CA LYS A 349 3.18 -6.59 -10.02
C LYS A 349 1.93 -6.88 -9.19
N ASP A 350 1.09 -7.83 -9.61
CA ASP A 350 -0.07 -8.28 -8.81
C ASP A 350 0.36 -8.86 -7.45
N ARG A 351 1.46 -9.64 -7.44
CA ARG A 351 2.04 -10.15 -6.19
C ARG A 351 2.52 -9.03 -5.28
N THR A 352 3.22 -8.01 -5.81
CA THR A 352 3.66 -6.87 -5.00
C THR A 352 2.48 -6.07 -4.46
N ASP A 353 1.42 -5.87 -5.25
CA ASP A 353 0.23 -5.14 -4.82
C ASP A 353 -0.50 -5.88 -3.69
N LYS A 354 -0.60 -7.22 -3.77
CA LYS A 354 -1.14 -8.06 -2.69
C LYS A 354 -0.32 -7.96 -1.41
N LEU A 355 1.02 -7.98 -1.52
CA LEU A 355 1.92 -7.82 -0.36
C LEU A 355 1.77 -6.45 0.29
N ILE A 356 1.70 -5.38 -0.49
CA ILE A 356 1.50 -4.02 0.01
C ILE A 356 0.16 -3.91 0.76
N LYS A 357 -0.93 -4.42 0.19
CA LYS A 357 -2.25 -4.45 0.84
C LYS A 357 -2.22 -5.24 2.16
N PHE A 358 -1.53 -6.38 2.19
CA PHE A 358 -1.35 -7.16 3.40
C PHE A 358 -0.56 -6.41 4.47
N MET A 359 0.55 -5.76 4.11
CA MET A 359 1.33 -4.96 5.06
C MET A 359 0.53 -3.78 5.62
N LEU A 360 -0.24 -3.08 4.78
CA LEU A 360 -1.14 -2.00 5.23
C LEU A 360 -2.18 -2.51 6.22
N PHE A 361 -2.76 -3.67 5.97
CA PHE A 361 -3.69 -4.30 6.90
C PHE A 361 -3.04 -4.60 8.26
N VAL A 362 -1.83 -5.17 8.26
CA VAL A 362 -1.07 -5.44 9.50
C VAL A 362 -0.79 -4.14 10.26
N VAL A 363 -0.38 -3.07 9.58
CA VAL A 363 -0.14 -1.76 10.22
C VAL A 363 -1.41 -1.20 10.86
N ILE A 364 -2.56 -1.28 10.19
CA ILE A 364 -3.85 -0.84 10.76
C ILE A 364 -4.19 -1.62 12.03
N VAL A 365 -4.02 -2.95 12.00
CA VAL A 365 -4.25 -3.81 13.18
C VAL A 365 -3.32 -3.44 14.33
N LEU A 366 -2.05 -3.15 14.06
CA LEU A 366 -1.09 -2.72 15.08
C LEU A 366 -1.46 -1.36 15.69
N ILE A 367 -1.91 -0.39 14.88
CA ILE A 367 -2.38 0.90 15.38
C ILE A 367 -3.59 0.74 16.30
N LEU A 368 -4.56 -0.10 15.91
CA LEU A 368 -5.73 -0.41 16.73
C LEU A 368 -5.32 -1.08 18.05
N LEU A 369 -4.37 -2.01 18.02
CA LEU A 369 -3.84 -2.66 19.21
C LEU A 369 -3.15 -1.67 20.16
N ILE A 370 -2.27 -0.80 19.64
CA ILE A 370 -1.58 0.23 20.42
C ILE A 370 -2.59 1.19 21.05
N THR A 371 -3.58 1.63 20.27
CA THR A 371 -4.65 2.51 20.74
C THR A 371 -5.46 1.86 21.85
N PHE A 372 -5.78 0.57 21.72
CA PHE A 372 -6.48 -0.20 22.73
C PHE A 372 -5.66 -0.36 24.03
N ILE A 373 -4.36 -0.65 23.91
CA ILE A 373 -3.45 -0.74 25.06
C ILE A 373 -3.37 0.62 25.78
N PHE A 374 -3.23 1.71 25.02
CA PHE A 374 -3.18 3.06 25.58
C PHE A 374 -4.49 3.41 26.30
N TYR A 375 -5.64 3.10 25.69
CA TYR A 375 -6.95 3.29 26.30
C TYR A 375 -7.10 2.50 27.62
N LYS A 376 -6.70 1.22 27.63
CA LYS A 376 -6.73 0.37 28.84
C LYS A 376 -5.82 0.92 29.94
N ASN A 377 -4.60 1.34 29.60
CA ASN A 377 -3.65 1.93 30.54
C ASN A 377 -4.16 3.27 31.09
N HIS A 378 -4.72 4.11 30.23
CA HIS A 378 -5.29 5.39 30.65
C HIS A 378 -6.46 5.19 31.63
N LYS A 379 -7.37 4.26 31.34
CA LYS A 379 -8.47 3.90 32.25
C LYS A 379 -7.95 3.40 33.60
N LYS A 380 -6.99 2.47 33.60
CA LYS A 380 -6.38 1.94 34.82
C LYS A 380 -5.70 3.03 35.65
N ASN A 381 -4.96 3.94 35.02
CA ASN A 381 -4.29 5.04 35.71
C ASN A 381 -5.29 6.01 36.35
N LYS A 382 -6.43 6.28 35.69
CA LYS A 382 -7.51 7.08 36.26
C LYS A 382 -8.13 6.43 37.50
N GLU A 383 -8.38 5.12 37.45
CA GLU A 383 -8.87 4.35 38.60
C GLU A 383 -7.86 4.32 39.76
N LEU A 384 -6.56 4.20 39.45
CA LEU A 384 -5.51 4.22 40.47
C LEU A 384 -5.42 5.58 41.17
N LEU A 385 -5.49 6.67 40.40
CA LEU A 385 -5.48 8.04 40.94
C LEU A 385 -6.67 8.29 41.87
N GLN A 386 -7.86 7.78 41.53
CA GLN A 386 -9.04 7.88 42.39
C GLN A 386 -8.85 7.13 43.72
N LYS A 387 -8.27 5.91 43.66
CA LYS A 387 -7.94 5.14 44.87
C LYS A 387 -6.91 5.83 45.75
N GLU A 388 -5.89 6.45 45.14
CA GLU A 388 -4.86 7.19 45.86
C GLU A 388 -5.43 8.42 46.58
N GLN A 389 -6.34 9.16 45.92
CA GLN A 389 -7.05 10.28 46.55
C GLN A 389 -7.95 9.84 47.72
N GLN A 390 -8.69 8.73 47.56
CA GLN A 390 -9.51 8.16 48.64
C GLN A 390 -8.66 7.72 49.83
N LEU A 391 -7.51 7.07 49.55
CA LEU A 391 -6.58 6.62 50.59
C LEU A 391 -5.97 7.80 51.34
N LEU A 392 -5.58 8.86 50.63
CA LEU A 392 -5.03 10.08 51.23
C LEU A 392 -6.07 10.77 52.13
N GLY A 393 -7.33 10.86 51.69
CA GLY A 393 -8.44 11.36 52.51
C GLY A 393 -8.62 10.57 53.80
N SER A 394 -8.66 9.24 53.70
CA SER A 394 -8.80 8.34 54.85
C SER A 394 -7.63 8.46 55.84
N LYS A 395 -6.39 8.57 55.34
CA LYS A 395 -5.20 8.78 56.19
C LYS A 395 -5.26 10.10 56.95
N ASN A 396 -5.71 11.17 56.29
CA ASN A 396 -5.84 12.49 56.92
C ASN A 396 -6.90 12.50 58.03
N GLU A 397 -8.02 11.80 57.84
CA GLU A 397 -9.04 11.64 58.89
C GLU A 397 -8.52 10.85 60.09
N LEU A 398 -7.84 9.73 59.84
CA LEU A 398 -7.21 8.93 60.91
C LEU A 398 -6.17 9.76 61.69
N ALA A 399 -5.36 10.56 60.99
CA ALA A 399 -4.39 11.44 61.63
C ALA A 399 -5.05 12.51 62.52
N LYS A 400 -6.19 13.07 62.11
CA LYS A 400 -6.97 14.02 62.92
C LYS A 400 -7.49 13.37 64.20
N HIS A 401 -8.10 12.19 64.11
CA HIS A 401 -8.60 11.47 65.29
C HIS A 401 -7.47 11.08 66.26
N ALA A 402 -6.32 10.66 65.75
CA ALA A 402 -5.16 10.35 66.59
C ALA A 402 -4.65 11.59 67.35
N LEU A 403 -4.59 12.74 66.68
CA LEU A 403 -4.20 14.00 67.31
C LEU A 403 -5.20 14.43 68.39
N GLU A 404 -6.50 14.31 68.13
CA GLU A 404 -7.56 14.63 69.09
C GLU A 404 -7.48 13.74 70.34
N ASN A 405 -7.30 12.43 70.15
CA ASN A 405 -7.11 11.48 71.26
C ASN A 405 -5.88 11.81 72.11
N SER A 406 -4.76 12.23 71.50
CA SER A 406 -3.56 12.62 72.24
C SER A 406 -3.80 13.85 73.13
N LYS A 407 -4.55 14.85 72.63
CA LYS A 407 -4.88 16.06 73.40
C LYS A 407 -5.77 15.75 74.60
N LEU A 408 -6.74 14.84 74.45
CA LEU A 408 -7.58 14.40 75.56
C LEU A 408 -6.76 13.72 76.65
N LYS A 409 -5.80 12.88 76.26
CA LYS A 409 -4.92 12.19 77.21
C LYS A 409 -4.02 13.14 78.01
N GLU A 410 -3.51 14.17 77.36
CA GLU A 410 -2.71 15.22 78.02
C GLU A 410 -3.52 15.94 79.12
N LYS A 411 -4.78 16.29 78.82
CA LYS A 411 -5.66 16.98 79.78
C LYS A 411 -5.96 16.14 81.02
N GLU A 412 -6.16 14.83 80.87
CA GLU A 412 -6.38 13.91 82.00
C GLU A 412 -5.19 13.89 82.97
N LEU A 413 -3.96 13.83 82.45
CA LEU A 413 -2.74 13.74 83.27
C LEU A 413 -2.51 14.99 84.13
N ILE A 414 -2.82 16.18 83.60
CA ILE A 414 -2.68 17.44 84.32
C ILE A 414 -3.61 17.47 85.55
N GLN A 415 -4.86 17.00 85.39
CA GLN A 415 -5.83 16.97 86.49
C GLN A 415 -5.39 16.03 87.62
N GLU A 416 -4.79 14.88 87.29
CA GLU A 416 -4.29 13.93 88.29
C GLU A 416 -3.15 14.52 89.14
N LEU A 417 -2.26 15.30 88.52
CA LEU A 417 -1.17 15.99 89.20
C LEU A 417 -1.67 17.05 90.19
N GLU A 418 -2.64 17.86 89.77
CA GLU A 418 -3.24 18.90 90.63
C GLU A 418 -3.89 18.32 91.88
N PHE A 419 -4.55 17.16 91.75
CA PHE A 419 -5.18 16.47 92.88
C PHE A 419 -4.16 16.05 93.94
N LYS A 420 -3.06 15.40 93.54
CA LYS A 420 -2.01 14.91 94.46
C LYS A 420 -1.30 16.04 95.22
N ASN A 421 -1.08 17.19 94.57
CA ASN A 421 -0.46 18.35 95.23
C ASN A 421 -1.31 18.93 96.37
N LYS A 422 -2.64 18.92 96.24
CA LYS A 422 -3.54 19.38 97.31
C LYS A 422 -3.46 18.50 98.55
N GLU A 423 -3.38 17.19 98.39
CA GLU A 423 -3.22 16.26 99.52
C GLU A 423 -1.94 16.55 100.31
N LEU A 424 -0.81 16.74 99.62
CA LEU A 424 0.48 17.01 100.24
C LEU A 424 0.46 18.29 101.11
N THR A 425 -0.18 19.35 100.62
CA THR A 425 -0.29 20.62 101.36
C THR A 425 -1.11 20.47 102.63
N SER A 426 -2.19 19.67 102.59
CA SER A 426 -3.04 19.43 103.77
C SER A 426 -2.28 18.73 104.90
N TYR A 427 -1.40 17.78 104.59
CA TYR A 427 -0.57 17.10 105.60
C TYR A 427 0.40 18.07 106.30
N ALA A 428 1.03 18.98 105.55
CA ALA A 428 1.97 19.94 106.11
C ALA A 428 1.30 20.94 107.07
N ILE A 429 0.10 21.41 106.74
CA ILE A 429 -0.67 22.35 107.59
C ILE A 429 -1.07 21.69 108.91
N ASN A 430 -1.60 20.47 108.86
CA ASN A 430 -2.01 19.73 110.05
C ASN A 430 -0.83 19.52 111.02
N PHE A 431 0.36 19.30 110.48
CA PHE A 431 1.58 19.16 111.26
C PHE A 431 1.91 20.44 112.05
N LEU A 432 1.85 21.60 111.40
CA LEU A 432 2.17 22.89 112.03
C LEU A 432 1.22 23.24 113.17
N GLN A 433 -0.09 23.10 112.94
CA GLN A 433 -1.11 23.42 113.95
C GLN A 433 -0.95 22.58 115.22
N LYS A 434 -0.67 21.28 115.06
CA LYS A 434 -0.49 20.38 116.21
C LYS A 434 0.69 20.81 117.08
N ASN A 435 1.80 21.20 116.47
CA ASN A 435 2.99 21.59 117.22
C ASN A 435 2.87 22.97 117.88
N GLU A 436 2.15 23.92 117.28
CA GLU A 436 1.82 25.18 117.96
C GLU A 436 0.99 24.94 119.24
N ILE A 437 0.00 24.05 119.18
CA ILE A 437 -0.83 23.70 120.34
C ILE A 437 0.02 23.06 121.43
N LEU A 438 0.86 22.09 121.08
CA LEU A 438 1.71 21.39 122.05
C LEU A 438 2.74 22.31 122.71
N GLN A 439 3.32 23.25 121.95
CA GLN A 439 4.22 24.27 122.47
C GLN A 439 3.48 25.22 123.42
N SER A 440 2.26 25.66 123.07
CA SER A 440 1.41 26.49 123.93
C SER A 440 1.11 25.81 125.27
N ILE A 441 0.84 24.50 125.25
CA ILE A 441 0.63 23.71 126.47
C ILE A 441 1.92 23.65 127.29
N GLN A 442 3.07 23.42 126.65
CA GLN A 442 4.36 23.36 127.32
C GLN A 442 4.74 24.70 127.99
N ASP A 443 4.49 25.82 127.33
CA ASP A 443 4.77 27.15 127.85
C ASP A 443 3.88 27.48 129.06
N LYS A 444 2.60 27.09 129.01
CA LYS A 444 1.68 27.21 130.16
C LYS A 444 2.13 26.37 131.36
N VAL A 445 2.60 25.14 131.12
CA VAL A 445 3.14 24.27 132.18
C VAL A 445 4.41 24.85 132.80
N ASN A 446 5.31 25.44 132.00
CA ASN A 446 6.49 26.13 132.52
C ASN A 446 6.13 27.39 133.33
N LEU A 447 5.08 28.11 132.93
CA LEU A 447 4.59 29.29 133.67
C LEU A 447 4.02 28.90 135.04
N MET A 448 3.33 27.77 135.14
CA MET A 448 2.83 27.21 136.41
C MET A 448 3.96 26.82 137.37
N GLU A 449 5.03 26.21 136.85
CA GLU A 449 6.22 25.84 137.64
C GLU A 449 6.89 27.07 138.28
N LYS A 450 6.92 28.19 137.56
CA LYS A 450 7.50 29.46 138.06
C LYS A 450 6.69 30.11 139.18
N LYS A 451 5.40 29.77 139.33
CA LYS A 451 4.50 30.35 140.35
C LYS A 451 4.38 29.51 141.63
N LEU A 452 4.64 28.21 141.59
CA LEU A 452 4.33 27.28 142.70
C LEU A 452 5.54 26.77 143.52
N GLY A 453 6.78 27.11 143.14
CA GLY A 453 7.99 26.65 143.84
C GLY A 453 8.30 25.17 143.56
N GLU A 454 9.58 24.83 143.47
CA GLU A 454 10.07 23.52 143.01
C GLU A 454 9.78 22.36 143.99
N ALA A 455 8.54 21.85 144.07
CA ALA A 455 8.25 20.56 144.70
C ALA A 455 6.83 19.99 144.45
N LEU A 456 6.40 19.78 143.19
CA LEU A 456 5.20 18.99 142.87
C LEU A 456 5.48 17.86 141.83
N PRO A 457 5.48 16.57 142.25
CA PRO A 457 5.77 15.42 141.39
C PRO A 457 4.83 15.25 140.18
N GLU A 458 3.54 15.63 140.30
CA GLU A 458 2.56 15.50 139.22
C GLU A 458 2.90 16.42 138.02
N LEU A 459 3.52 17.58 138.28
CA LEU A 459 3.91 18.54 137.25
C LEU A 459 5.09 18.00 136.40
N LYS A 460 6.02 17.27 137.03
CA LYS A 460 7.09 16.56 136.31
C LYS A 460 6.54 15.46 135.41
N GLN A 461 5.53 14.71 135.87
CA GLN A 461 4.91 13.63 135.11
C GLN A 461 4.15 14.17 133.88
N LEU A 462 3.45 15.30 134.03
CA LEU A 462 2.80 15.98 132.90
C LEU A 462 3.83 16.47 131.87
N LYS A 463 4.98 17.00 132.30
CA LYS A 463 6.11 17.37 131.41
C LYS A 463 6.64 16.19 130.61
N VAL A 464 6.75 15.01 131.22
CA VAL A 464 7.19 13.79 130.54
C VAL A 464 6.15 13.35 129.50
N THR A 465 4.86 13.37 129.84
CA THR A 465 3.78 13.01 128.92
C THR A 465 3.71 13.96 127.73
N ILE A 466 3.82 15.28 127.96
CA ILE A 466 3.87 16.28 126.88
C ILE A 466 5.10 16.06 125.99
N ARG A 467 6.30 15.80 126.56
CA ARG A 467 7.49 15.45 125.78
C ARG A 467 7.31 14.17 124.96
N LYS A 468 6.58 13.18 125.47
CA LYS A 468 6.27 11.93 124.76
C LYS A 468 5.33 12.17 123.58
N TYR A 469 4.37 13.09 123.68
CA TYR A 469 3.51 13.46 122.55
C TYR A 469 4.14 14.48 121.59
N LEU A 470 5.22 15.16 121.99
CA LEU A 470 6.11 15.93 121.13
C LEU A 470 7.09 15.06 120.33
N SER A 471 7.17 13.74 120.55
CA SER A 471 8.02 12.87 119.72
C SER A 471 7.38 12.61 118.35
N VAL A 472 8.02 13.18 117.33
CA VAL A 472 7.58 13.41 115.94
C VAL A 472 7.59 12.16 115.02
N ASP A 473 7.89 10.97 115.52
CA ASP A 473 8.35 9.90 114.61
C ASP A 473 7.27 9.13 113.84
N LYS A 474 6.03 9.02 114.32
CA LYS A 474 5.00 8.22 113.62
C LYS A 474 4.34 8.95 112.43
N GLU A 475 4.00 10.22 112.59
CA GLU A 475 3.32 11.03 111.55
C GLU A 475 4.29 11.47 110.42
N TRP A 476 5.59 11.45 110.71
CA TRP A 476 6.63 11.73 109.72
C TRP A 476 6.69 10.67 108.61
N GLU A 477 6.48 9.39 108.94
CA GLU A 477 6.52 8.32 107.93
C GLU A 477 5.32 8.40 106.97
N ASP A 478 4.13 8.80 107.44
CA ASP A 478 2.97 9.04 106.57
C ASP A 478 3.23 10.22 105.61
N PHE A 479 3.79 11.32 106.13
CA PHE A 479 4.21 12.45 105.30
C PHE A 479 5.22 12.03 104.22
N LYS A 480 6.23 11.25 104.61
CA LYS A 480 7.30 10.76 103.73
C LYS A 480 6.74 9.96 102.54
N ILE A 481 5.73 9.11 102.77
CA ILE A 481 5.08 8.31 101.71
C ILE A 481 4.36 9.22 100.71
N VAL A 482 3.59 10.20 101.19
CA VAL A 482 2.85 11.11 100.32
C VAL A 482 3.81 12.02 99.55
N PHE A 483 4.87 12.50 100.20
CA PHE A 483 5.90 13.32 99.60
C PHE A 483 6.65 12.59 98.46
N GLU A 484 7.05 11.34 98.65
CA GLU A 484 7.69 10.53 97.59
C GLU A 484 6.79 10.26 96.39
N LYS A 485 5.47 10.12 96.61
CA LYS A 485 4.49 9.95 95.54
C LYS A 485 4.34 11.20 94.68
N VAL A 486 4.46 12.39 95.27
CA VAL A 486 4.39 13.66 94.55
C VAL A 486 5.73 13.98 93.88
N HIS A 487 6.83 13.83 94.61
CA HIS A 487 8.16 14.24 94.17
C HIS A 487 9.00 13.09 93.57
N GLY A 488 8.35 12.08 92.99
CA GLY A 488 8.95 11.08 92.08
C GLY A 488 10.30 10.49 92.53
N ASN A 489 10.31 9.78 93.67
CA ASN A 489 11.50 9.15 94.25
C ASN A 489 12.60 10.14 94.70
N PHE A 490 12.22 11.35 95.09
CA PHE A 490 13.11 12.42 95.56
C PHE A 490 14.21 11.95 96.52
N TYR A 491 13.90 11.18 97.56
CA TYR A 491 14.88 10.71 98.54
C TYR A 491 15.92 9.81 97.89
N SER A 492 15.51 8.94 96.96
CA SER A 492 16.42 8.05 96.25
C SER A 492 17.39 8.85 95.38
N LYS A 493 16.89 9.85 94.64
CA LYS A 493 17.71 10.76 93.82
C LYS A 493 18.66 11.60 94.66
N LEU A 494 18.17 12.11 95.79
CA LEU A 494 18.94 12.95 96.70
C LEU A 494 20.06 12.15 97.38
N LEU A 495 19.76 10.95 97.88
CA LEU A 495 20.75 10.05 98.49
C LEU A 495 21.78 9.53 97.48
N ALA A 496 21.40 9.36 96.20
CA ALA A 496 22.35 9.01 95.14
C ALA A 496 23.42 10.11 94.94
N ARG A 497 23.06 11.39 95.12
CA ARG A 497 23.99 12.52 95.02
C ARG A 497 24.73 12.82 96.31
N HIS A 498 24.07 12.65 97.46
CA HIS A 498 24.62 12.94 98.80
C HIS A 498 24.35 11.76 99.75
N PRO A 499 25.18 10.70 99.71
CA PRO A 499 24.98 9.50 100.52
C PRO A 499 25.18 9.71 102.03
N ASP A 500 25.78 10.84 102.43
CA ASP A 500 26.11 11.19 103.81
C ASP A 500 24.95 11.85 104.58
N LEU A 501 23.81 12.09 103.92
CA LEU A 501 22.60 12.64 104.55
C LEU A 501 21.95 11.60 105.47
N LYS A 502 21.71 12.01 106.71
CA LYS A 502 21.00 11.20 107.72
C LYS A 502 19.50 11.47 107.68
N ALA A 503 18.72 10.65 108.37
CA ALA A 503 17.26 10.78 108.45
C ALA A 503 16.79 12.22 108.73
N ASN A 504 17.36 12.90 109.74
CA ASN A 504 17.01 14.30 110.05
C ASN A 504 17.40 15.30 108.97
N ASP A 505 18.47 15.04 108.20
CA ASP A 505 18.85 15.89 107.06
C ASP A 505 17.81 15.74 105.94
N LEU A 506 17.34 14.52 105.68
CA LEU A 506 16.25 14.25 104.72
C LEU A 506 14.94 14.91 105.14
N LYS A 507 14.63 14.92 106.45
CA LYS A 507 13.46 15.63 106.97
C LYS A 507 13.52 17.11 106.62
N ILE A 508 14.65 17.77 106.90
CA ILE A 508 14.84 19.19 106.58
C ILE A 508 14.76 19.44 105.07
N CYS A 509 15.28 18.54 104.23
CA CYS A 509 15.16 18.68 102.78
C CYS A 509 13.70 18.67 102.31
N SER A 510 12.89 17.73 102.77
CA SER A 510 11.46 17.67 102.39
C SER A 510 10.66 18.86 102.90
N LEU A 511 10.95 19.33 104.12
CA LEU A 511 10.31 20.54 104.64
C LEU A 511 10.75 21.80 103.90
N THR A 512 12.01 21.83 103.45
CA THR A 512 12.50 22.91 102.59
C THR A 512 11.83 22.86 101.22
N MET A 513 11.60 21.67 100.64
CA MET A 513 10.87 21.48 99.37
C MET A 513 9.42 21.98 99.42
N LEU A 514 8.80 21.94 100.61
CA LEU A 514 7.50 22.56 100.86
C LEU A 514 7.56 24.07 101.11
N ASN A 515 8.73 24.68 100.94
CA ASN A 515 9.01 26.10 101.16
C ASN A 515 8.72 26.59 102.60
N LEU A 516 8.92 25.72 103.60
CA LEU A 516 8.72 26.09 105.00
C LEU A 516 9.88 26.92 105.56
N ASN A 517 9.56 27.91 106.36
CA ASN A 517 10.54 28.81 106.98
C ASN A 517 11.25 28.15 108.19
N ILE A 518 12.27 28.81 108.75
CA ILE A 518 13.07 28.26 109.85
C ILE A 518 12.22 28.01 111.10
N LYS A 519 11.25 28.88 111.42
CA LYS A 519 10.38 28.72 112.59
C LYS A 519 9.43 27.53 112.41
N GLU A 520 8.83 27.41 111.23
CA GLU A 520 7.96 26.29 110.86
C GLU A 520 8.72 24.96 110.87
N THR A 521 9.91 24.92 110.25
CA THR A 521 10.78 23.73 110.25
C THR A 521 11.15 23.32 111.68
N ALA A 522 11.49 24.29 112.54
CA ALA A 522 11.80 24.03 113.94
C ALA A 522 10.59 23.46 114.69
N GLY A 523 9.41 24.07 114.44
CA GLY A 523 8.13 23.60 114.95
C GLY A 523 7.92 22.14 114.57
N ILE A 524 7.98 21.80 113.28
CA ILE A 524 7.77 20.44 112.78
C ILE A 524 8.78 19.44 113.37
N MET A 525 10.03 19.85 113.51
CA MET A 525 11.09 18.98 114.03
C MET A 525 11.08 18.83 115.56
N GLY A 526 10.25 19.59 116.29
CA GLY A 526 10.23 19.60 117.75
C GLY A 526 11.54 20.11 118.39
N ILE A 527 12.24 21.01 117.69
CA ILE A 527 13.53 21.59 118.12
C ILE A 527 13.45 23.12 118.19
N SER A 528 14.42 23.77 118.84
CA SER A 528 14.45 25.23 118.89
C SER A 528 14.71 25.84 117.49
N PRO A 529 14.20 27.05 117.19
CA PRO A 529 14.50 27.76 115.95
C PRO A 529 16.00 27.91 115.66
N GLU A 530 16.82 28.10 116.70
CA GLU A 530 18.28 28.21 116.54
C GLU A 530 18.92 26.84 116.23
N SER A 531 18.36 25.75 116.76
CA SER A 531 18.73 24.38 116.39
C SER A 531 18.37 24.07 114.94
N ALA A 532 17.21 24.49 114.46
CA ALA A 532 16.80 24.32 113.06
C ALA A 532 17.66 25.14 112.09
N LYS A 533 18.00 26.38 112.46
CA LYS A 533 18.94 27.23 111.71
C LYS A 533 20.32 26.59 111.62
N THR A 534 20.82 26.06 112.74
CA THR A 534 22.09 25.33 112.79
C THR A 534 22.03 24.05 111.94
N ALA A 535 20.93 23.30 111.99
CA ALA A 535 20.74 22.10 111.19
C ALA A 535 20.70 22.41 109.68
N ARG A 536 20.00 23.49 109.28
CA ARG A 536 19.97 23.98 107.89
C ARG A 536 21.34 24.46 107.41
N TYR A 537 22.13 25.10 108.30
CA TYR A 537 23.51 25.46 108.00
C TYR A 537 24.42 24.22 107.82
N ARG A 538 24.26 23.18 108.65
CA ARG A 538 24.98 21.90 108.49
C ARG A 538 24.57 21.19 107.21
N LEU A 539 23.27 21.16 106.91
CA LEU A 539 22.74 20.61 105.67
C LEU A 539 23.35 21.30 104.45
N ARG A 540 23.44 22.64 104.47
CA ARG A 540 24.09 23.41 103.39
C ARG A 540 25.53 22.96 103.12
N LYS A 541 26.30 22.66 104.18
CA LYS A 541 27.67 22.12 104.05
C LYS A 541 27.69 20.71 103.48
N LYS A 542 26.80 19.83 103.95
CA LYS A 542 26.68 18.44 103.44
C LYS A 542 26.29 18.40 101.97
N LEU A 543 25.35 19.26 101.57
CA LEU A 543 24.93 19.43 100.17
C LEU A 543 25.99 20.13 99.29
N ARG A 544 27.11 20.59 99.86
CA ARG A 544 28.22 21.28 99.15
C ARG A 544 27.77 22.50 98.34
N LEU A 545 26.82 23.28 98.85
CA LEU A 545 26.25 24.43 98.14
C LEU A 545 27.20 25.63 98.11
N LYS A 546 27.29 26.31 96.96
CA LYS A 546 28.09 27.54 96.78
C LYS A 546 27.54 28.70 97.64
N PRO A 547 28.37 29.69 98.06
CA PRO A 547 27.87 30.89 98.73
C PRO A 547 26.77 31.58 97.89
N GLY A 548 25.62 31.92 98.49
CA GLY A 548 24.48 32.55 97.81
C GLY A 548 23.43 31.59 97.20
N GLN A 549 23.74 30.32 96.96
CA GLN A 549 22.77 29.36 96.41
C GLN A 549 21.69 28.98 97.45
N GLU A 550 20.41 29.03 97.08
CA GLU A 550 19.33 28.59 97.98
C GLU A 550 19.18 27.07 98.00
N ILE A 551 18.91 26.50 99.18
CA ILE A 551 18.73 25.04 99.33
C ILE A 551 17.52 24.56 98.50
N LEU A 552 16.42 25.31 98.48
CA LEU A 552 15.20 24.96 97.75
C LEU A 552 15.45 24.77 96.24
N ASN A 553 16.08 25.76 95.60
CA ASN A 553 16.37 25.70 94.15
C ASN A 553 17.23 24.49 93.79
N TYR A 554 18.23 24.18 94.62
CA TYR A 554 19.05 22.99 94.43
C TYR A 554 18.25 21.68 94.53
N LEU A 555 17.34 21.58 95.51
CA LEU A 555 16.52 20.39 95.68
C LEU A 555 15.52 20.21 94.52
N ILE A 556 14.97 21.30 93.96
CA ILE A 556 14.14 21.26 92.74
C ILE A 556 14.94 20.74 91.53
N GLU A 557 16.22 21.11 91.39
CA GLU A 557 17.10 20.57 90.34
C GLU A 557 17.36 19.07 90.52
N VAL A 558 17.51 18.60 91.76
CA VAL A 558 17.67 17.16 92.07
C VAL A 558 16.40 16.38 91.75
N GLU A 559 15.22 16.96 91.97
CA GLU A 559 13.95 16.32 91.62
C GLU A 559 13.80 16.15 90.09
N LYS A 560 14.17 17.19 89.33
CA LYS A 560 14.06 17.21 87.86
C LYS A 560 15.06 16.33 87.13
N SER A 561 16.20 16.02 87.76
CA SER A 561 17.19 15.07 87.23
C SER A 561 16.80 13.63 87.46
#